data_AF-S7TJK2-F1
#
_entry.id   AF-S7TJK2-F1
#
_cell.length_a   1.000
_cell.length_b   1.000
_cell.length_c   1.000
_cell.angle_alpha   90.00
_cell.angle_beta   90.00
_cell.angle_gamma   90.00
#
_symmetry.space_group_name_H-M   'P 1'
#
loop_
_entity.id
_entity.type
_entity.pdbx_description
1 polymer ?
#
loop_
_entity_poly.entity_id
_entity_poly.type
_entity_poly.pdbx_seq_one_letter_code
_entity_poly.pdbx_strand_id
1 'polypeptide(L)'
;MDRLGDKLTKQPASVENPTRKAVSSAGCGSSGETIGLVACASSKGSSPTSARDLYVSPLFCKSRKYAELHCDDWYILSAKHGLLDPEQVISPYSVTLNGKSQHERKEWADRVWEKLRSRVRPGTKVIVLAGKSYREFLESRIKEAGGNVLVPLAGKAIGLQLQWLTAAMSKNGLNSDLDRFYAAVADLEKGLGGRRTFGECSGRMDWPDRGVYLIFEPGEFRSDGVTPRVVRVGTHAVSVAAKSTLWSRLRAHRGTLQGSGNHRASIFRLHVGRALAQRDPSLMVETWGVGQSAPKAVRKGEERLERAVSEYIARMCVLWLNIDDAPGRGSDRAYLERQIIGLLSADGRLADPSSENWLGRGSFNTRISDSGLWNLDYVLFDHESEMLDRFEAYVAATVNK
;
A
#
# COMPACT_ATOMS: atom_id res chain seq x y z
N MET A 1 64.96 52.09 19.72
CA MET A 1 65.44 51.00 18.83
C MET A 1 64.28 50.02 18.72
N ASP A 2 63.30 50.38 17.89
CA ASP A 2 63.15 49.93 16.48
C ASP A 2 62.55 48.51 16.44
N ARG A 3 61.29 48.29 16.02
CA ARG A 3 60.59 48.50 14.72
C ARG A 3 60.48 47.17 13.95
N LEU A 4 59.21 46.81 13.70
CA LEU A 4 58.62 46.20 12.48
C LEU A 4 58.97 44.75 12.08
N GLY A 5 57.92 43.98 11.74
CA GLY A 5 58.03 42.72 11.02
C GLY A 5 56.73 41.91 10.92
N ASP A 6 55.96 42.18 9.88
CA ASP A 6 54.62 41.70 9.51
C ASP A 6 54.57 40.24 8.96
N LYS A 7 53.34 39.67 8.92
CA LYS A 7 52.78 38.67 7.96
C LYS A 7 52.65 37.15 8.24
N LEU A 8 51.43 36.70 7.87
CA LEU A 8 50.99 35.46 7.15
C LEU A 8 50.27 34.32 7.91
N THR A 9 48.93 34.42 7.85
CA THR A 9 47.93 33.38 7.50
C THR A 9 48.36 31.92 7.37
N LYS A 10 47.61 31.02 8.04
CA LYS A 10 47.15 29.73 7.49
C LYS A 10 45.75 29.37 8.01
N GLN A 11 44.74 29.41 7.13
CA GLN A 11 43.49 28.65 7.24
C GLN A 11 43.80 27.15 7.15
N PRO A 12 43.12 26.26 7.91
CA PRO A 12 43.08 24.85 7.56
C PRO A 12 42.00 24.58 6.50
N ALA A 13 42.34 23.64 5.62
CA ALA A 13 41.70 23.31 4.36
C ALA A 13 40.20 23.00 4.46
N SER A 14 39.46 23.51 3.47
CA SER A 14 38.13 23.08 3.07
C SER A 14 38.15 21.60 2.68
N VAL A 15 37.47 20.77 3.46
CA VAL A 15 37.13 19.39 3.09
C VAL A 15 35.97 19.46 2.11
N GLU A 16 36.28 19.44 0.82
CA GLU A 16 35.30 19.09 -0.21
C GLU A 16 34.94 17.61 -0.03
N ASN A 17 33.65 17.32 0.15
CA ASN A 17 33.11 15.98 0.13
C ASN A 17 31.91 15.92 -0.83
N PRO A 18 31.69 14.76 -1.48
CA PRO A 18 31.34 14.69 -2.89
C PRO A 18 29.87 14.96 -3.19
N THR A 19 29.70 15.53 -4.39
CA THR A 19 28.49 15.87 -5.11
C THR A 19 27.39 14.80 -5.06
N ARG A 20 26.17 15.24 -4.73
CA ARG A 20 24.91 14.51 -5.01
C ARG A 20 24.90 14.12 -6.50
N LYS A 21 24.51 12.86 -6.77
CA LYS A 21 24.41 12.27 -8.11
C LYS A 21 23.74 13.24 -9.09
N ALA A 22 24.48 13.66 -10.10
CA ALA A 22 23.91 14.18 -11.32
C ALA A 22 23.20 13.01 -12.01
N VAL A 23 21.86 12.98 -11.92
CA VAL A 23 21.05 12.17 -12.84
C VAL A 23 20.90 13.00 -14.10
N SER A 24 21.68 12.66 -15.12
CA SER A 24 21.53 13.20 -16.46
C SER A 24 20.23 12.68 -17.08
N SER A 25 19.34 13.61 -17.42
CA SER A 25 18.10 13.37 -18.13
C SER A 25 18.35 13.13 -19.63
N ALA A 26 17.80 12.03 -20.14
CA ALA A 26 17.46 11.88 -21.54
C ALA A 26 16.23 10.98 -21.66
N GLY A 27 15.08 11.58 -22.02
CA GLY A 27 13.98 10.87 -22.69
C GLY A 27 12.63 10.73 -21.97
N CYS A 28 11.72 11.63 -22.32
CA CYS A 28 10.27 11.43 -22.55
C CYS A 28 9.28 11.36 -21.35
N GLY A 29 8.44 12.39 -21.23
CA GLY A 29 7.15 12.37 -20.51
C GLY A 29 7.08 13.22 -19.24
N SER A 30 6.25 14.26 -19.23
CA SER A 30 6.17 15.33 -18.23
C SER A 30 5.60 14.91 -16.85
N SER A 31 6.43 14.37 -15.95
CA SER A 31 6.14 14.44 -14.51
C SER A 31 6.77 15.70 -13.93
N GLY A 32 5.96 16.69 -13.55
CA GLY A 32 6.47 17.94 -12.94
C GLY A 32 7.15 17.67 -11.59
N GLU A 33 8.29 18.34 -11.35
CA GLU A 33 9.06 18.32 -10.10
C GLU A 33 8.17 18.65 -8.89
N THR A 34 8.31 17.89 -7.79
CA THR A 34 7.52 18.05 -6.55
C THR A 34 8.39 18.53 -5.40
N ILE A 35 8.09 19.71 -4.85
CA ILE A 35 8.81 20.32 -3.73
C ILE A 35 7.94 20.32 -2.46
N GLY A 36 8.47 19.83 -1.34
CA GLY A 36 7.84 19.88 -0.02
C GLY A 36 8.27 21.10 0.81
N LEU A 37 7.33 21.79 1.45
CA LEU A 37 7.59 22.86 2.42
C LEU A 37 7.01 22.49 3.79
N VAL A 38 7.86 22.27 4.78
CA VAL A 38 7.49 21.79 6.12
C VAL A 38 7.64 22.91 7.15
N ALA A 39 6.59 23.21 7.93
CA ALA A 39 6.70 24.21 8.99
C ALA A 39 7.63 23.76 10.13
N CYS A 40 8.48 24.67 10.61
CA CYS A 40 9.28 24.43 11.80
C CYS A 40 8.43 24.23 13.08
N ALA A 41 9.02 23.63 14.12
CA ALA A 41 8.34 23.40 15.41
C ALA A 41 8.93 24.22 16.55
N SER A 42 8.12 24.47 17.59
CA SER A 42 8.60 25.04 18.85
C SER A 42 9.52 24.08 19.60
N SER A 43 9.15 22.79 19.67
CA SER A 43 9.95 21.71 20.26
C SER A 43 11.23 21.45 19.45
N LYS A 44 12.39 21.59 20.09
CA LYS A 44 13.72 21.44 19.48
C LYS A 44 14.67 20.67 20.40
N GLY A 45 15.72 20.08 19.84
CA GLY A 45 16.87 19.57 20.59
C GLY A 45 17.66 20.67 21.31
N SER A 46 18.64 20.27 22.12
CA SER A 46 19.45 21.17 22.96
C SER A 46 20.79 21.59 22.36
N SER A 47 21.23 20.95 21.27
CA SER A 47 22.52 21.21 20.61
C SER A 47 22.36 21.57 19.14
N PRO A 48 23.36 22.26 18.53
CA PRO A 48 23.39 22.47 17.10
C PRO A 48 23.40 21.14 16.33
N THR A 49 22.49 21.01 15.36
CA THR A 49 22.37 19.84 14.48
C THR A 49 21.77 20.27 13.15
N SER A 50 21.63 19.34 12.20
CA SER A 50 20.94 19.58 10.93
C SER A 50 19.51 20.10 11.18
N ALA A 51 19.00 20.96 10.30
CA ALA A 51 17.67 21.52 10.47
C ALA A 51 16.58 20.44 10.51
N ARG A 52 16.76 19.33 9.78
CA ARG A 52 15.83 18.19 9.80
C ARG A 52 15.80 17.42 11.13
N ASP A 53 16.90 17.43 11.88
CA ASP A 53 17.02 16.69 13.15
C ASP A 53 16.82 17.60 14.37
N LEU A 54 16.85 18.93 14.19
CA LEU A 54 16.67 19.87 15.29
C LEU A 54 15.25 19.83 15.86
N TYR A 55 14.22 19.74 15.01
CA TYR A 55 12.82 19.81 15.44
C TYR A 55 12.27 18.43 15.77
N VAL A 56 11.66 18.29 16.94
CA VAL A 56 11.29 16.97 17.50
C VAL A 56 9.79 16.81 17.78
N SER A 57 8.97 17.77 17.34
CA SER A 57 7.53 17.65 17.56
C SER A 57 6.93 16.51 16.72
N PRO A 58 5.91 15.77 17.20
CA PRO A 58 5.31 14.68 16.44
C PRO A 58 4.82 15.09 15.05
N LEU A 59 4.25 16.30 14.93
CA LEU A 59 3.77 16.83 13.66
C LEU A 59 4.91 17.13 12.69
N PHE A 60 6.03 17.68 13.19
CA PHE A 60 7.20 17.92 12.36
C PHE A 60 7.80 16.61 11.88
N CYS A 61 8.03 15.65 12.78
CA CYS A 61 8.64 14.36 12.43
C CYS A 61 7.82 13.62 11.35
N LYS A 62 6.47 13.60 11.48
CA LYS A 62 5.61 13.00 10.47
C LYS A 62 5.56 13.80 9.16
N SER A 63 5.55 15.13 9.23
CA SER A 63 5.56 15.98 8.02
C SER A 63 6.88 15.86 7.26
N ARG A 64 8.01 15.79 7.96
CA ARG A 64 9.32 15.48 7.40
C ARG A 64 9.30 14.13 6.70
N LYS A 65 8.86 13.07 7.39
CA LYS A 65 8.81 11.72 6.80
C LYS A 65 7.89 11.65 5.58
N TYR A 66 6.75 12.35 5.60
CA TYR A 66 5.91 12.51 4.42
C TYR A 66 6.66 13.25 3.29
N ALA A 67 7.33 14.37 3.57
CA ALA A 67 8.06 15.10 2.54
C ALA A 67 9.18 14.27 1.91
N GLU A 68 9.95 13.53 2.72
CA GLU A 68 11.00 12.61 2.26
C GLU A 68 10.47 11.47 1.39
N LEU A 69 9.22 11.03 1.58
CA LEU A 69 8.58 9.96 0.82
C LEU A 69 7.85 10.41 -0.45
N HIS A 70 7.44 11.68 -0.52
CA HIS A 70 6.49 12.16 -1.54
C HIS A 70 6.99 13.35 -2.38
N CYS A 71 8.17 13.89 -2.09
CA CYS A 71 8.74 15.04 -2.78
C CYS A 71 10.14 14.72 -3.32
N ASP A 72 10.47 15.26 -4.49
CA ASP A 72 11.82 15.16 -5.07
C ASP A 72 12.83 15.99 -4.26
N ASP A 73 12.37 17.11 -3.67
CA ASP A 73 13.14 17.96 -2.79
C ASP A 73 12.24 18.57 -1.69
N TRP A 74 12.81 18.96 -0.55
CA TRP A 74 12.03 19.58 0.52
C TRP A 74 12.82 20.55 1.39
N TYR A 75 12.10 21.52 1.97
CA TYR A 75 12.67 22.61 2.76
C TYR A 75 11.87 22.88 4.02
N ILE A 76 12.53 23.48 5.01
CA ILE A 76 11.90 23.85 6.28
C ILE A 76 11.60 25.35 6.29
N LEU A 77 10.33 25.69 6.56
CA LEU A 77 9.87 27.05 6.80
C LEU A 77 10.11 27.42 8.26
N SER A 78 11.25 28.09 8.51
CA SER A 78 11.66 28.61 9.81
C SER A 78 11.17 30.03 10.04
N ALA A 79 10.51 30.28 11.18
CA ALA A 79 10.13 31.63 11.60
C ALA A 79 11.33 32.59 11.70
N LYS A 80 12.52 32.08 12.08
CA LYS A 80 13.74 32.88 12.26
C LYS A 80 14.56 32.96 10.97
N HIS A 81 14.82 31.82 10.34
CA HIS A 81 15.80 31.69 9.27
C HIS A 81 15.19 31.77 7.86
N GLY A 82 13.85 31.82 7.76
CA GLY A 82 13.14 31.79 6.49
C GLY A 82 13.11 30.38 5.91
N LEU A 83 13.71 30.19 4.73
CA LEU A 83 13.89 28.87 4.11
C LEU A 83 15.20 28.25 4.58
N LEU A 84 15.14 27.00 5.06
CA LEU A 84 16.28 26.18 5.45
C LEU A 84 16.36 24.92 4.60
N ASP A 85 17.58 24.57 4.20
CA ASP A 85 17.89 23.23 3.68
C ASP A 85 17.86 22.20 4.85
N PRO A 86 17.32 20.99 4.65
CA PRO A 86 17.28 19.94 5.66
C PRO A 86 18.63 19.64 6.32
N GLU A 87 19.73 19.72 5.57
CA GLU A 87 21.09 19.42 6.06
C GLU A 87 21.78 20.62 6.70
N GLN A 88 21.19 21.83 6.60
CA GLN A 88 21.79 23.03 7.15
C GLN A 88 21.90 22.93 8.68
N VAL A 89 23.11 23.01 9.22
CA VAL A 89 23.34 23.01 10.67
C VAL A 89 22.84 24.32 11.29
N ILE A 90 21.97 24.21 12.29
CA ILE A 90 21.39 25.34 13.01
C ILE A 90 21.37 25.11 14.51
N SER A 91 21.53 26.19 15.29
CA SER A 91 21.41 26.16 16.76
C SER A 91 19.96 26.34 17.21
N PRO A 92 19.57 25.80 18.38
CA PRO A 92 18.25 26.02 18.97
C PRO A 92 17.91 27.51 19.10
N TYR A 93 16.63 27.86 18.87
CA TYR A 93 16.14 29.23 18.94
C TYR A 93 14.67 29.30 19.35
N SER A 94 14.22 30.45 19.86
CA SER A 94 12.82 30.70 20.23
C SER A 94 12.27 31.91 19.46
N VAL A 95 11.77 31.66 18.24
CA VAL A 95 11.08 32.64 17.40
C VAL A 95 9.87 31.94 16.78
N THR A 96 8.73 32.63 16.78
CA THR A 96 7.48 32.16 16.17
C THR A 96 6.91 33.22 15.25
N LEU A 97 6.19 32.80 14.21
CA LEU A 97 5.38 33.72 13.40
C LEU A 97 4.00 33.99 14.01
N ASN A 98 3.58 33.17 14.99
CA ASN A 98 2.31 33.37 15.68
C ASN A 98 2.41 34.63 16.54
N GLY A 99 1.58 35.64 16.24
CA GLY A 99 1.60 36.94 16.91
C GLY A 99 2.30 38.06 16.13
N LYS A 100 3.01 37.76 15.03
CA LYS A 100 3.55 38.79 14.14
C LYS A 100 2.44 39.50 13.38
N SER A 101 2.62 40.79 13.10
CA SER A 101 1.73 41.59 12.25
C SER A 101 1.68 41.06 10.81
N GLN A 102 0.65 41.48 10.06
CA GLN A 102 0.54 41.12 8.64
C GLN A 102 1.75 41.59 7.82
N HIS A 103 2.27 42.78 8.14
CA HIS A 103 3.45 43.36 7.49
C HIS A 103 4.69 42.49 7.72
N GLU A 104 5.00 42.14 8.98
CA GLU A 104 6.14 41.27 9.30
C GLU A 104 6.04 39.88 8.66
N ARG A 105 4.83 39.32 8.54
CA ARG A 105 4.63 38.03 7.86
C ARG A 105 4.86 38.15 6.36
N LYS A 106 4.52 39.29 5.76
CA LYS A 106 4.83 39.59 4.35
C LYS A 106 6.34 39.71 4.14
N GLU A 107 7.05 40.49 4.94
CA GLU A 107 8.50 40.60 4.87
C GLU A 107 9.20 39.25 5.06
N TRP A 108 8.69 38.42 5.98
CA TRP A 108 9.18 37.05 6.14
C TRP A 108 8.99 36.23 4.87
N ALA A 109 7.79 36.27 4.27
CA ALA A 109 7.50 35.55 3.03
C ALA A 109 8.37 36.03 1.86
N ASP A 110 8.70 37.32 1.81
CA ASP A 110 9.57 37.90 0.78
C ASP A 110 10.98 37.29 0.87
N ARG A 111 11.55 37.22 2.08
CA ARG A 111 12.86 36.56 2.32
C ARG A 111 12.84 35.07 2.01
N VAL A 112 11.74 34.37 2.29
CA VAL A 112 11.59 32.96 1.92
C VAL A 112 11.53 32.81 0.41
N TRP A 113 10.78 33.68 -0.27
CA TRP A 113 10.60 33.65 -1.71
C TRP A 113 11.91 33.92 -2.46
N GLU A 114 12.74 34.86 -2.00
CA GLU A 114 14.06 35.12 -2.60
C GLU A 114 14.92 33.85 -2.70
N LYS A 115 14.83 32.97 -1.70
CA LYS A 115 15.54 31.69 -1.67
C LYS A 115 14.83 30.59 -2.47
N LEU A 116 13.50 30.60 -2.48
CA LEU A 116 12.69 29.55 -3.11
C LEU A 116 12.52 29.74 -4.62
N ARG A 117 12.47 30.98 -5.12
CA ARG A 117 12.06 31.32 -6.49
C ARG A 117 12.86 30.62 -7.59
N SER A 118 14.15 30.35 -7.37
CA SER A 118 15.01 29.68 -8.36
C SER A 118 14.70 28.19 -8.53
N ARG A 119 13.92 27.62 -7.60
CA ARG A 119 13.56 26.19 -7.56
C ARG A 119 12.16 25.94 -8.09
N VAL A 120 11.29 26.96 -8.09
CA VAL A 120 9.91 26.83 -8.59
C VAL A 120 9.89 27.19 -10.07
N ARG A 121 9.78 26.17 -10.92
CA ARG A 121 9.59 26.29 -12.37
C ARG A 121 8.10 26.16 -12.73
N PRO A 122 7.65 26.65 -13.90
CA PRO A 122 6.30 26.37 -14.38
C PRO A 122 5.98 24.86 -14.36
N GLY A 123 4.85 24.49 -13.76
CA GLY A 123 4.43 23.10 -13.58
C GLY A 123 4.92 22.41 -12.30
N THR A 124 5.84 23.02 -11.54
CA THR A 124 6.33 22.47 -10.26
C THR A 124 5.17 22.32 -9.27
N LYS A 125 5.01 21.14 -8.69
CA LYS A 125 4.03 20.90 -7.63
C LYS A 125 4.65 21.23 -6.28
N VAL A 126 4.07 22.17 -5.55
CA VAL A 126 4.58 22.58 -4.22
C VAL A 126 3.60 22.13 -3.14
N ILE A 127 4.01 21.14 -2.34
CA ILE A 127 3.23 20.62 -1.22
C ILE A 127 3.60 21.39 0.05
N VAL A 128 2.63 22.08 0.65
CA VAL A 128 2.85 22.88 1.85
C VAL A 128 2.23 22.20 3.07
N LEU A 129 3.10 21.69 3.95
CA LEU A 129 2.78 21.11 5.25
C LEU A 129 2.97 22.14 6.36
N ALA A 130 2.25 23.26 6.22
CA ALA A 130 2.37 24.41 7.11
C ALA A 130 1.01 25.09 7.35
N GLY A 131 0.87 25.72 8.53
CA GLY A 131 -0.31 26.50 8.88
C GLY A 131 -0.44 27.78 8.06
N LYS A 132 -1.65 28.39 8.08
CA LYS A 132 -2.01 29.57 7.27
C LYS A 132 -0.96 30.71 7.34
N SER A 133 -0.48 31.04 8.54
CA SER A 133 0.50 32.11 8.76
C SER A 133 1.84 31.94 8.04
N TYR A 134 2.20 30.71 7.66
CA TYR A 134 3.42 30.41 6.92
C TYR A 134 3.21 30.36 5.40
N ARG A 135 1.96 30.35 4.92
CA ARG A 135 1.65 30.14 3.49
C ARG A 135 0.92 31.30 2.82
N GLU A 136 0.21 32.14 3.57
CA GLU A 136 -0.71 33.15 3.03
C GLU A 136 -0.09 34.12 1.99
N PHE A 137 1.19 34.48 2.12
CA PHE A 137 1.91 35.34 1.16
C PHE A 137 2.85 34.58 0.22
N LEU A 138 3.12 33.30 0.49
CA LEU A 138 3.94 32.46 -0.38
C LEU A 138 3.11 31.82 -1.49
N GLU A 139 1.86 31.47 -1.21
CA GLU A 139 0.97 30.81 -2.17
C GLU A 139 0.80 31.60 -3.47
N SER A 140 0.54 32.91 -3.38
CA SER A 140 0.37 33.75 -4.57
C SER A 140 1.67 33.81 -5.38
N ARG A 141 2.81 34.00 -4.72
CA ARG A 141 4.13 34.08 -5.37
C ARG A 141 4.49 32.78 -6.10
N ILE A 142 4.21 31.62 -5.49
CA ILE A 142 4.43 30.32 -6.12
C ILE A 142 3.55 30.16 -7.36
N LYS A 143 2.27 30.55 -7.28
CA LYS A 143 1.33 30.47 -8.41
C LYS A 143 1.72 31.43 -9.54
N GLU A 144 2.14 32.65 -9.22
CA GLU A 144 2.63 33.64 -10.18
C GLU A 144 3.88 33.16 -10.93
N ALA A 145 4.73 32.35 -10.30
CA ALA A 145 5.86 31.68 -10.94
C ALA A 145 5.47 30.43 -11.77
N GLY A 146 4.18 30.11 -11.88
CA GLY A 146 3.66 28.95 -12.61
C GLY A 146 3.66 27.65 -11.80
N GLY A 147 3.87 27.70 -10.49
CA GLY A 147 3.82 26.54 -9.60
C GLY A 147 2.39 26.18 -9.15
N ASN A 148 2.16 24.90 -8.87
CA ASN A 148 0.90 24.35 -8.40
C ASN A 148 0.96 24.07 -6.90
N VAL A 149 0.26 24.86 -6.09
CA VAL A 149 0.29 24.71 -4.62
C VAL A 149 -0.77 23.72 -4.12
N LEU A 150 -0.35 22.73 -3.32
CA LEU A 150 -1.20 21.78 -2.62
C LEU A 150 -1.03 21.91 -1.10
N VAL A 151 -2.12 22.02 -0.34
CA VAL A 151 -2.08 22.15 1.13
C VAL A 151 -2.96 21.06 1.77
N PRO A 152 -2.45 19.82 1.88
CA PRO A 152 -3.28 18.65 2.24
C PRO A 152 -3.82 18.71 3.68
N LEU A 153 -3.17 19.49 4.54
CA LEU A 153 -3.51 19.62 5.95
C LEU A 153 -4.42 20.85 6.24
N ALA A 154 -4.86 21.57 5.21
CA ALA A 154 -5.66 22.77 5.38
C ALA A 154 -6.96 22.50 6.16
N GLY A 155 -7.23 23.34 7.18
CA GLY A 155 -8.44 23.26 8.01
C GLY A 155 -8.47 22.10 9.01
N LYS A 156 -7.45 21.25 9.07
CA LYS A 156 -7.43 20.09 9.99
C LYS A 156 -6.84 20.48 11.34
N ALA A 157 -7.47 20.03 12.43
CA ALA A 157 -6.86 20.06 13.77
C ALA A 157 -5.61 19.15 13.82
N ILE A 158 -4.68 19.42 14.74
CA ILE A 158 -3.37 18.73 14.81
C ILE A 158 -3.54 17.20 14.87
N GLY A 159 -4.48 16.68 15.66
CA GLY A 159 -4.74 15.23 15.74
C GLY A 159 -5.13 14.62 14.39
N LEU A 160 -6.02 15.28 13.64
CA LEU A 160 -6.43 14.85 12.29
C LEU A 160 -5.29 14.98 11.27
N GLN A 161 -4.39 15.96 11.44
CA GLN A 161 -3.18 16.06 10.61
C GLN A 161 -2.25 14.86 10.85
N LEU A 162 -2.02 14.49 12.11
CA LEU A 162 -1.19 13.33 12.46
C LEU A 162 -1.77 12.01 11.94
N GLN A 163 -3.09 11.84 11.99
CA GLN A 163 -3.78 10.67 11.42
C GLN A 163 -3.64 10.64 9.89
N TRP A 164 -3.89 11.77 9.23
CA TRP A 164 -3.77 11.88 7.79
C TRP A 164 -2.35 11.58 7.31
N LEU A 165 -1.32 12.12 7.98
CA LEU A 165 0.09 11.87 7.65
C LEU A 165 0.45 10.39 7.81
N THR A 166 -0.01 9.73 8.89
CA THR A 166 0.18 8.27 9.04
C THR A 166 -0.42 7.53 7.85
N ALA A 167 -1.71 7.77 7.56
CA ALA A 167 -2.41 7.06 6.50
C ALA A 167 -1.80 7.30 5.12
N ALA A 168 -1.38 8.54 4.83
CA ALA A 168 -0.78 8.88 3.54
C ALA A 168 0.61 8.23 3.35
N MET A 169 1.40 8.10 4.41
CA MET A 169 2.67 7.39 4.38
C MET A 169 2.48 5.87 4.25
N SER A 170 1.45 5.30 4.88
CA SER A 170 1.09 3.88 4.71
C SER A 170 0.68 3.56 3.27
N LYS A 171 0.05 4.49 2.54
CA LYS A 171 -0.33 4.28 1.13
C LYS A 171 0.84 4.12 0.17
N ASN A 172 1.96 4.84 0.38
CA ASN A 172 3.15 4.69 -0.47
C ASN A 172 3.88 3.36 -0.21
N GLY A 173 3.97 2.95 1.06
CA GLY A 173 4.48 1.62 1.42
C GLY A 173 3.61 0.52 0.82
N LEU A 174 2.29 0.66 0.90
CA LEU A 174 1.33 -0.30 0.37
C LEU A 174 1.49 -0.52 -1.15
N ASN A 175 1.58 0.55 -1.95
CA ASN A 175 1.73 0.40 -3.41
C ASN A 175 3.05 -0.29 -3.78
N SER A 176 4.15 0.08 -3.12
CA SER A 176 5.44 -0.57 -3.31
C SER A 176 5.39 -2.06 -2.95
N ASP A 177 4.75 -2.39 -1.82
CA ASP A 177 4.59 -3.77 -1.36
C ASP A 177 3.68 -4.58 -2.30
N LEU A 178 2.62 -3.98 -2.83
CA LEU A 178 1.74 -4.59 -3.83
C LEU A 178 2.48 -4.86 -5.14
N ASP A 179 3.24 -3.89 -5.65
CA ASP A 179 4.00 -4.07 -6.89
C ASP A 179 5.06 -5.17 -6.73
N ARG A 180 5.75 -5.20 -5.58
CA ARG A 180 6.69 -6.27 -5.24
C ARG A 180 6.00 -7.63 -5.13
N PHE A 181 4.85 -7.70 -4.48
CA PHE A 181 4.02 -8.91 -4.41
C PHE A 181 3.63 -9.42 -5.80
N TYR A 182 3.09 -8.55 -6.66
CA TYR A 182 2.64 -8.96 -8.00
C TYR A 182 3.80 -9.29 -8.95
N ALA A 183 4.97 -8.67 -8.78
CA ALA A 183 6.18 -9.10 -9.49
C ALA A 183 6.55 -10.55 -9.11
N ALA A 184 6.55 -10.89 -7.82
CA ALA A 184 6.80 -12.25 -7.36
C ALA A 184 5.71 -13.24 -7.80
N VAL A 185 4.43 -12.81 -7.87
CA VAL A 185 3.35 -13.62 -8.45
C VAL A 185 3.56 -13.87 -9.95
N ALA A 186 4.07 -12.90 -10.71
CA ALA A 186 4.39 -13.07 -12.12
C ALA A 186 5.54 -14.07 -12.33
N ASP A 187 6.57 -14.01 -11.50
CA ASP A 187 7.66 -15.00 -11.50
C ASP A 187 7.15 -16.40 -11.15
N LEU A 188 6.27 -16.51 -10.16
CA LEU A 188 5.61 -17.77 -9.81
C LEU A 188 4.78 -18.32 -10.97
N GLU A 189 3.96 -17.49 -11.60
CA GLU A 189 3.15 -17.89 -12.75
C GLU A 189 4.03 -18.39 -13.89
N LYS A 190 5.07 -17.64 -14.24
CA LYS A 190 6.03 -18.03 -15.28
C LYS A 190 6.69 -19.36 -14.94
N GLY A 191 7.13 -19.54 -13.70
CA GLY A 191 7.79 -20.76 -13.24
C GLY A 191 6.89 -21.99 -13.23
N LEU A 192 5.59 -21.83 -12.93
CA LEU A 192 4.60 -22.90 -12.99
C LEU A 192 4.06 -23.18 -14.41
N GLY A 193 4.55 -22.47 -15.43
CA GLY A 193 4.06 -22.58 -16.80
C GLY A 193 2.64 -22.02 -16.98
N GLY A 194 2.27 -21.01 -16.20
CA GLY A 194 0.96 -20.36 -16.22
C GLY A 194 0.04 -20.73 -15.07
N ARG A 195 -1.08 -20.02 -14.97
CA ARG A 195 -2.20 -20.36 -14.10
C ARG A 195 -2.90 -21.65 -14.53
N ARG A 196 -3.59 -22.31 -13.60
CA ARG A 196 -4.47 -23.46 -13.92
C ARG A 196 -5.94 -23.08 -13.82
N THR A 197 -6.71 -23.35 -14.86
CA THR A 197 -8.16 -23.15 -14.85
C THR A 197 -8.81 -24.18 -13.93
N PHE A 198 -9.63 -23.72 -12.97
CA PHE A 198 -10.24 -24.61 -11.98
C PHE A 198 -11.02 -25.76 -12.61
N GLY A 199 -11.77 -25.52 -13.69
CA GLY A 199 -12.54 -26.56 -14.39
C GLY A 199 -11.68 -27.72 -14.91
N GLU A 200 -10.43 -27.44 -15.27
CA GLU A 200 -9.47 -28.38 -15.85
C GLU A 200 -8.61 -29.08 -14.79
N CYS A 201 -8.60 -28.53 -13.56
CA CYS A 201 -7.83 -29.09 -12.47
C CYS A 201 -8.32 -30.48 -12.05
N SER A 202 -7.39 -31.40 -11.84
CA SER A 202 -7.65 -32.76 -11.35
C SER A 202 -6.56 -33.21 -10.36
N GLY A 203 -6.85 -34.27 -9.59
CA GLY A 203 -5.89 -34.83 -8.64
C GLY A 203 -4.72 -35.58 -9.27
N ARG A 204 -4.65 -35.65 -10.60
CA ARG A 204 -3.53 -36.25 -11.35
C ARG A 204 -2.43 -35.24 -11.67
N MET A 205 -2.68 -33.96 -11.42
CA MET A 205 -1.67 -32.92 -11.59
C MET A 205 -0.73 -32.89 -10.38
N ASP A 206 0.45 -32.32 -10.58
CA ASP A 206 1.50 -32.23 -9.57
C ASP A 206 1.20 -31.11 -8.57
N TRP A 207 0.31 -31.39 -7.63
CA TRP A 207 -0.02 -30.49 -6.54
C TRP A 207 0.93 -30.72 -5.37
N PRO A 208 1.44 -29.66 -4.72
CA PRO A 208 2.16 -29.86 -3.48
C PRO A 208 1.21 -30.39 -2.40
N ASP A 209 1.74 -31.16 -1.46
CA ASP A 209 0.98 -31.62 -0.30
C ASP A 209 0.44 -30.45 0.50
N ARG A 210 1.25 -29.39 0.63
CA ARG A 210 0.95 -28.20 1.43
C ARG A 210 1.33 -26.90 0.74
N GLY A 211 0.57 -25.84 1.02
CA GLY A 211 0.82 -24.56 0.37
C GLY A 211 -0.21 -23.48 0.64
N VAL A 212 0.05 -22.32 0.06
CA VAL A 212 -0.91 -21.21 -0.08
C VAL A 212 -1.38 -21.19 -1.53
N TYR A 213 -2.66 -21.00 -1.78
CA TYR A 213 -3.22 -20.84 -3.11
C TYR A 213 -3.73 -19.41 -3.33
N LEU A 214 -3.58 -18.93 -4.57
CA LEU A 214 -4.06 -17.64 -5.04
C LEU A 214 -5.07 -17.88 -6.17
N ILE A 215 -6.28 -17.33 -6.04
CA ILE A 215 -7.34 -17.47 -7.04
C ILE A 215 -7.52 -16.15 -7.77
N PHE A 216 -7.68 -16.24 -9.08
CA PHE A 216 -7.92 -15.14 -10.01
C PHE A 216 -9.25 -15.37 -10.73
N GLU A 217 -9.93 -14.28 -11.05
CA GLU A 217 -11.24 -14.32 -11.71
C GLU A 217 -11.17 -13.59 -13.06
N PRO A 218 -11.74 -14.16 -14.14
CA PRO A 218 -11.78 -13.47 -15.43
C PRO A 218 -12.47 -12.11 -15.33
N GLY A 219 -11.83 -11.07 -15.86
CA GLY A 219 -12.35 -9.69 -15.81
C GLY A 219 -11.92 -8.89 -14.57
N GLU A 220 -11.24 -9.52 -13.61
CA GLU A 220 -10.72 -8.85 -12.42
C GLU A 220 -9.24 -8.51 -12.59
N PHE A 221 -8.95 -7.22 -12.70
CA PHE A 221 -7.61 -6.69 -12.93
C PHE A 221 -7.19 -5.73 -11.83
N ARG A 222 -5.88 -5.54 -11.69
CA ARG A 222 -5.28 -4.45 -10.93
C ARG A 222 -5.70 -3.10 -11.51
N SER A 223 -5.37 -2.02 -10.80
CA SER A 223 -5.63 -0.65 -11.25
C SER A 223 -4.96 -0.29 -12.59
N ASP A 224 -3.94 -1.05 -13.02
CA ASP A 224 -3.33 -0.93 -14.34
C ASP A 224 -4.23 -1.41 -15.49
N GLY A 225 -5.34 -2.10 -15.19
CA GLY A 225 -6.31 -2.61 -16.15
C GLY A 225 -5.85 -3.83 -16.96
N VAL A 226 -4.66 -4.38 -16.68
CA VAL A 226 -4.07 -5.47 -17.47
C VAL A 226 -3.57 -6.63 -16.62
N THR A 227 -3.06 -6.37 -15.41
CA THR A 227 -2.54 -7.41 -14.53
C THR A 227 -3.70 -8.06 -13.78
N PRO A 228 -3.92 -9.38 -13.87
CA PRO A 228 -5.01 -10.03 -13.16
C PRO A 228 -4.85 -9.92 -11.64
N ARG A 229 -5.88 -9.47 -10.93
CA ARG A 229 -5.82 -9.34 -9.46
C ARG A 229 -6.19 -10.64 -8.76
N VAL A 230 -5.59 -10.89 -7.61
CA VAL A 230 -5.99 -11.97 -6.72
C VAL A 230 -7.36 -11.62 -6.12
N VAL A 231 -8.32 -12.54 -6.23
CA VAL A 231 -9.68 -12.39 -5.65
C VAL A 231 -9.89 -13.26 -4.41
N ARG A 232 -8.99 -14.23 -4.16
CA ARG A 232 -9.03 -15.05 -2.96
C ARG A 232 -7.66 -15.65 -2.67
N VAL A 233 -7.30 -15.61 -1.40
CA VAL A 233 -6.13 -16.32 -0.87
C VAL A 233 -6.64 -17.44 0.03
N GLY A 234 -5.94 -18.56 0.08
CA GLY A 234 -6.12 -19.42 1.23
C GLY A 234 -5.08 -20.51 1.39
N THR A 235 -5.17 -21.22 2.50
CA THR A 235 -4.34 -22.39 2.79
C THR A 235 -5.17 -23.55 3.34
N HIS A 236 -4.50 -24.60 3.78
CA HIS A 236 -5.05 -25.76 4.47
C HIS A 236 -4.10 -26.27 5.55
N ALA A 237 -4.57 -27.24 6.33
CA ALA A 237 -3.81 -27.91 7.38
C ALA A 237 -3.19 -26.99 8.45
N VAL A 238 -3.90 -25.92 8.85
CA VAL A 238 -3.48 -25.00 9.92
C VAL A 238 -3.72 -25.53 11.34
N SER A 239 -4.21 -26.78 11.47
CA SER A 239 -4.31 -27.49 12.75
C SER A 239 -3.36 -28.69 12.77
N VAL A 240 -2.75 -28.96 13.94
CA VAL A 240 -1.67 -29.95 14.14
C VAL A 240 -2.04 -31.36 13.65
N ALA A 241 -3.32 -31.73 13.69
CA ALA A 241 -3.81 -33.05 13.29
C ALA A 241 -4.38 -33.12 11.85
N ALA A 242 -4.25 -32.05 11.05
CA ALA A 242 -4.87 -32.01 9.74
C ALA A 242 -4.16 -32.91 8.71
N LYS A 243 -4.92 -33.85 8.14
CA LYS A 243 -4.49 -34.78 7.08
C LYS A 243 -4.87 -34.32 5.66
N SER A 244 -5.52 -33.16 5.51
CA SER A 244 -5.92 -32.66 4.19
C SER A 244 -4.71 -32.16 3.40
N THR A 245 -4.73 -32.38 2.08
CA THR A 245 -3.74 -31.86 1.13
C THR A 245 -4.25 -30.60 0.43
N LEU A 246 -3.38 -29.88 -0.29
CA LEU A 246 -3.77 -28.69 -1.06
C LEU A 246 -4.85 -29.04 -2.06
N TRP A 247 -4.65 -30.11 -2.81
CA TRP A 247 -5.64 -30.58 -3.78
C TRP A 247 -6.98 -30.92 -3.13
N SER A 248 -6.99 -31.56 -1.95
CA SER A 248 -8.26 -31.86 -1.27
C SER A 248 -9.05 -30.60 -0.94
N ARG A 249 -8.36 -29.50 -0.59
CA ARG A 249 -8.97 -28.18 -0.33
C ARG A 249 -9.47 -27.52 -1.62
N LEU A 250 -8.64 -27.49 -2.66
CA LEU A 250 -9.01 -26.93 -3.97
C LEU A 250 -10.20 -27.68 -4.58
N ARG A 251 -10.24 -29.02 -4.48
CA ARG A 251 -11.36 -29.86 -4.91
C ARG A 251 -12.66 -29.51 -4.19
N ALA A 252 -12.61 -29.20 -2.89
CA ALA A 252 -13.78 -28.79 -2.12
C ALA A 252 -14.36 -27.44 -2.61
N HIS A 253 -13.51 -26.55 -3.12
CA HIS A 253 -13.94 -25.30 -3.77
C HIS A 253 -14.47 -25.54 -5.17
N ARG A 254 -13.72 -26.28 -6.01
CA ARG A 254 -14.05 -26.58 -7.41
C ARG A 254 -15.36 -27.34 -7.56
N GLY A 255 -15.61 -28.31 -6.69
CA GLY A 255 -16.71 -29.27 -6.85
C GLY A 255 -16.31 -30.49 -7.71
N THR A 256 -17.31 -31.28 -8.09
CA THR A 256 -17.17 -32.47 -8.93
C THR A 256 -17.23 -32.11 -10.42
N LEU A 257 -16.83 -33.05 -11.29
CA LEU A 257 -16.94 -32.85 -12.75
C LEU A 257 -18.39 -32.81 -13.22
N GLN A 258 -19.32 -33.39 -12.45
CA GLN A 258 -20.76 -33.36 -12.73
C GLN A 258 -21.41 -32.03 -12.27
N GLY A 259 -20.60 -31.06 -11.83
CA GLY A 259 -21.06 -29.75 -11.38
C GLY A 259 -21.66 -29.74 -9.97
N SER A 260 -21.58 -30.83 -9.20
CA SER A 260 -22.03 -30.83 -7.81
C SER A 260 -20.95 -30.27 -6.87
N GLY A 261 -21.37 -29.72 -5.73
CA GLY A 261 -20.48 -29.15 -4.73
C GLY A 261 -21.00 -29.31 -3.32
N ASN A 262 -20.30 -28.67 -2.38
CA ASN A 262 -20.70 -28.66 -0.98
C ASN A 262 -20.39 -27.30 -0.35
N HIS A 263 -21.34 -26.36 -0.46
CA HIS A 263 -21.23 -25.04 0.16
C HIS A 263 -21.14 -25.09 1.69
N ARG A 264 -21.66 -26.13 2.34
CA ARG A 264 -21.59 -26.28 3.81
C ARG A 264 -20.16 -26.57 4.28
N ALA A 265 -19.36 -27.27 3.48
CA ALA A 265 -17.94 -27.52 3.76
C ALA A 265 -16.98 -26.47 3.15
N SER A 266 -17.51 -25.56 2.32
CA SER A 266 -16.74 -24.59 1.56
C SER A 266 -17.36 -23.21 1.68
N ILE A 267 -16.84 -22.42 2.62
CA ILE A 267 -17.29 -21.04 2.86
C ILE A 267 -17.22 -20.19 1.57
N PHE A 268 -16.25 -20.47 0.70
CA PHE A 268 -16.14 -19.81 -0.60
C PHE A 268 -17.35 -20.09 -1.48
N ARG A 269 -17.76 -21.36 -1.62
CA ARG A 269 -18.95 -21.75 -2.38
C ARG A 269 -20.22 -21.17 -1.77
N LEU A 270 -20.30 -21.11 -0.44
CA LEU A 270 -21.41 -20.47 0.26
C LEU A 270 -21.59 -19.03 -0.18
N HIS A 271 -20.51 -18.24 -0.16
CA HIS A 271 -20.55 -16.81 -0.52
C HIS A 271 -20.82 -16.60 -2.00
N VAL A 272 -20.18 -17.36 -2.89
CA VAL A 272 -20.46 -17.31 -4.34
C VAL A 272 -21.94 -17.63 -4.61
N GLY A 273 -22.49 -18.67 -3.96
CA GLY A 273 -23.89 -19.04 -4.13
C GLY A 273 -24.86 -17.97 -3.63
N ARG A 274 -24.59 -17.35 -2.48
CA ARG A 274 -25.39 -16.23 -1.98
C ARG A 274 -25.40 -15.05 -2.95
N ALA A 275 -24.23 -14.69 -3.47
CA ALA A 275 -24.11 -13.58 -4.42
C ALA A 275 -24.76 -13.91 -5.78
N LEU A 276 -24.65 -15.15 -6.28
CA LEU A 276 -25.35 -15.61 -7.48
C LEU A 276 -26.87 -15.53 -7.32
N ALA A 277 -27.39 -16.05 -6.21
CA ALA A 277 -28.82 -16.03 -5.94
C ALA A 277 -29.35 -14.59 -5.76
N GLN A 278 -28.55 -13.69 -5.20
CA GLN A 278 -28.89 -12.27 -5.13
C GLN A 278 -28.93 -11.59 -6.50
N ARG A 279 -28.01 -11.94 -7.41
CA ARG A 279 -27.99 -11.41 -8.78
C ARG A 279 -29.10 -11.99 -9.66
N ASP A 280 -29.42 -13.27 -9.47
CA ASP A 280 -30.49 -13.98 -10.16
C ASP A 280 -31.42 -14.64 -9.12
N PRO A 281 -32.52 -13.95 -8.74
CA PRO A 281 -33.49 -14.46 -7.78
C PRO A 281 -34.10 -15.83 -8.13
N SER A 282 -34.05 -16.25 -9.39
CA SER A 282 -34.55 -17.56 -9.80
C SER A 282 -33.69 -18.72 -9.27
N LEU A 283 -32.47 -18.44 -8.81
CA LEU A 283 -31.57 -19.38 -8.14
C LEU A 283 -31.72 -19.37 -6.62
N MET A 284 -32.58 -18.53 -6.04
CA MET A 284 -32.75 -18.46 -4.59
C MET A 284 -33.28 -19.77 -4.01
N VAL A 285 -32.62 -20.22 -2.94
CA VAL A 285 -33.02 -21.39 -2.15
C VAL A 285 -32.88 -21.03 -0.68
N GLU A 286 -33.99 -21.06 0.06
CA GLU A 286 -34.06 -20.63 1.48
C GLU A 286 -33.12 -21.42 2.40
N THR A 287 -32.84 -22.68 2.06
CA THR A 287 -31.97 -23.57 2.85
C THR A 287 -30.48 -23.33 2.62
N TRP A 288 -30.10 -22.46 1.67
CA TRP A 288 -28.70 -22.21 1.32
C TRP A 288 -27.91 -21.57 2.46
N GLY A 289 -26.91 -22.29 2.96
CA GLY A 289 -26.12 -21.86 4.12
C GLY A 289 -26.81 -22.02 5.47
N VAL A 290 -27.92 -22.78 5.52
CA VAL A 290 -28.55 -23.20 6.77
C VAL A 290 -27.93 -24.52 7.22
N GLY A 291 -27.35 -24.48 8.43
CA GLY A 291 -26.75 -25.64 9.09
C GLY A 291 -25.46 -26.15 8.45
N GLN A 292 -24.81 -27.11 9.14
CA GLN A 292 -23.57 -27.75 8.68
C GLN A 292 -23.82 -29.05 7.89
N SER A 293 -25.05 -29.56 7.91
CA SER A 293 -25.49 -30.73 7.13
C SER A 293 -26.97 -30.58 6.75
N ALA A 294 -27.44 -31.38 5.78
CA ALA A 294 -28.84 -31.37 5.37
C ALA A 294 -29.29 -32.74 4.84
N PRO A 295 -30.60 -33.08 4.95
CA PRO A 295 -31.16 -34.28 4.32
C PRO A 295 -30.98 -34.31 2.80
N LYS A 296 -31.06 -35.49 2.19
CA LYS A 296 -30.91 -35.66 0.73
C LYS A 296 -31.91 -34.83 -0.06
N ALA A 297 -33.15 -34.72 0.40
CA ALA A 297 -34.20 -33.93 -0.25
C ALA A 297 -33.86 -32.44 -0.29
N VAL A 298 -33.37 -31.87 0.81
CA VAL A 298 -32.90 -30.47 0.87
C VAL A 298 -31.75 -30.24 -0.09
N ARG A 299 -30.74 -31.13 -0.05
CA ARG A 299 -29.59 -31.05 -0.98
C ARG A 299 -30.02 -31.13 -2.45
N LYS A 300 -31.03 -31.95 -2.77
CA LYS A 300 -31.59 -32.04 -4.12
C LYS A 300 -32.23 -30.72 -4.56
N GLY A 301 -32.91 -30.01 -3.65
CA GLY A 301 -33.47 -28.68 -3.91
C GLY A 301 -32.40 -27.61 -4.18
N GLU A 302 -31.18 -27.80 -3.68
CA GLU A 302 -30.05 -26.87 -3.83
C GLU A 302 -29.18 -27.15 -5.07
N GLU A 303 -29.42 -28.26 -5.79
CA GLU A 303 -28.55 -28.73 -6.89
C GLU A 303 -28.37 -27.70 -8.00
N ARG A 304 -29.43 -26.96 -8.32
CA ARG A 304 -29.39 -25.93 -9.37
C ARG A 304 -28.43 -24.78 -8.99
N LEU A 305 -28.48 -24.31 -7.74
CA LEU A 305 -27.58 -23.28 -7.25
C LEU A 305 -26.15 -23.82 -7.08
N GLU A 306 -25.96 -25.05 -6.56
CA GLU A 306 -24.64 -25.68 -6.52
C GLU A 306 -24.00 -25.81 -7.90
N ARG A 307 -24.78 -26.13 -8.94
CA ARG A 307 -24.28 -26.20 -10.32
C ARG A 307 -23.85 -24.84 -10.83
N ALA A 308 -24.66 -23.81 -10.63
CA ALA A 308 -24.30 -22.44 -10.99
C ALA A 308 -23.01 -21.98 -10.27
N VAL A 309 -22.84 -22.34 -9.00
CA VAL A 309 -21.59 -22.08 -8.24
C VAL A 309 -20.40 -22.83 -8.84
N SER A 310 -20.57 -24.10 -9.21
CA SER A 310 -19.51 -24.88 -9.87
C SER A 310 -19.09 -24.27 -11.19
N GLU A 311 -20.05 -23.91 -12.05
CA GLU A 311 -19.79 -23.25 -13.33
C GLU A 311 -19.08 -21.91 -13.15
N TYR A 312 -19.46 -21.15 -12.12
CA TYR A 312 -18.82 -19.88 -11.79
C TYR A 312 -17.35 -20.09 -11.40
N ILE A 313 -17.09 -20.96 -10.42
CA ILE A 313 -15.74 -21.23 -9.90
C ILE A 313 -14.87 -21.93 -10.96
N ALA A 314 -15.44 -22.76 -11.84
CA ALA A 314 -14.69 -23.47 -12.86
C ALA A 314 -13.96 -22.54 -13.85
N ARG A 315 -14.45 -21.31 -14.05
CA ARG A 315 -13.83 -20.29 -14.91
C ARG A 315 -12.68 -19.53 -14.24
N MET A 316 -12.54 -19.66 -12.93
CA MET A 316 -11.44 -19.03 -12.19
C MET A 316 -10.13 -19.76 -12.47
N CYS A 317 -9.03 -19.07 -12.18
CA CYS A 317 -7.68 -19.58 -12.29
C CYS A 317 -7.02 -19.69 -10.91
N VAL A 318 -6.07 -20.61 -10.76
CA VAL A 318 -5.31 -20.80 -9.51
C VAL A 318 -3.81 -20.84 -9.75
N LEU A 319 -3.07 -20.21 -8.85
CA LEU A 319 -1.65 -20.44 -8.58
C LEU A 319 -1.48 -21.00 -7.17
N TRP A 320 -0.34 -21.61 -6.91
CA TRP A 320 0.02 -22.10 -5.59
C TRP A 320 1.48 -21.82 -5.26
N LEU A 321 1.77 -21.61 -3.98
CA LEU A 321 3.11 -21.67 -3.43
C LEU A 321 3.27 -22.99 -2.68
N ASN A 322 4.32 -23.72 -2.98
CA ASN A 322 4.71 -24.92 -2.23
C ASN A 322 5.38 -24.50 -0.92
N ILE A 323 4.70 -24.75 0.18
CA ILE A 323 5.17 -24.45 1.53
C ILE A 323 4.94 -25.68 2.37
N ASP A 324 5.97 -26.52 2.50
CA ASP A 324 5.90 -27.81 3.19
C ASP A 324 6.38 -27.76 4.64
N ASP A 325 5.97 -26.72 5.36
CA ASP A 325 6.27 -26.58 6.79
C ASP A 325 5.27 -27.36 7.68
N ALA A 326 5.62 -27.55 8.95
CA ALA A 326 4.82 -28.34 9.87
C ALA A 326 3.40 -27.72 10.06
N PRO A 327 2.33 -28.54 10.09
CA PRO A 327 0.97 -28.04 10.32
C PRO A 327 0.82 -27.40 11.71
N GLY A 328 0.22 -26.20 11.74
CA GLY A 328 -0.05 -25.48 12.97
C GLY A 328 -0.36 -24.00 12.73
N ARG A 329 -0.83 -23.30 13.77
CA ARG A 329 -1.16 -21.87 13.70
C ARG A 329 0.06 -20.97 13.53
N GLY A 330 1.25 -21.46 13.88
CA GLY A 330 2.54 -20.80 13.66
C GLY A 330 3.23 -21.20 12.35
N SER A 331 2.52 -21.88 11.44
CA SER A 331 3.07 -22.19 10.12
C SER A 331 3.27 -20.94 9.28
N ASP A 332 4.30 -20.95 8.45
CA ASP A 332 4.56 -19.94 7.43
C ASP A 332 3.41 -19.83 6.44
N ARG A 333 2.69 -20.94 6.18
CA ARG A 333 1.42 -20.91 5.43
C ARG A 333 0.36 -20.02 6.08
N ALA A 334 0.13 -20.18 7.38
CA ALA A 334 -0.87 -19.40 8.12
C ALA A 334 -0.42 -17.94 8.29
N TYR A 335 0.88 -17.71 8.46
CA TYR A 335 1.47 -16.38 8.45
C TYR A 335 1.21 -15.69 7.10
N LEU A 336 1.68 -16.29 5.99
CA LEU A 336 1.57 -15.69 4.66
C LEU A 336 0.13 -15.52 4.20
N GLU A 337 -0.78 -16.48 4.48
CA GLU A 337 -2.21 -16.31 4.18
C GLU A 337 -2.75 -15.01 4.80
N ARG A 338 -2.49 -14.79 6.08
CA ARG A 338 -2.94 -13.59 6.80
C ARG A 338 -2.29 -12.31 6.23
N GLN A 339 -0.97 -12.30 6.05
CA GLN A 339 -0.25 -11.11 5.56
C GLN A 339 -0.70 -10.73 4.14
N ILE A 340 -0.85 -11.71 3.25
CA ILE A 340 -1.27 -11.46 1.85
C ILE A 340 -2.71 -10.95 1.81
N ILE A 341 -3.63 -11.53 2.60
CA ILE A 341 -5.00 -11.00 2.69
C ILE A 341 -4.97 -9.56 3.20
N GLY A 342 -4.18 -9.26 4.23
CA GLY A 342 -3.98 -7.90 4.74
C GLY A 342 -3.52 -6.93 3.65
N LEU A 343 -2.43 -7.28 2.96
CA LEU A 343 -1.86 -6.51 1.85
C LEU A 343 -2.89 -6.23 0.74
N LEU A 344 -3.62 -7.26 0.31
CA LEU A 344 -4.61 -7.16 -0.77
C LEU A 344 -5.91 -6.47 -0.38
N SER A 345 -6.17 -6.30 0.92
CA SER A 345 -7.42 -5.71 1.43
C SER A 345 -7.24 -4.39 2.18
N ALA A 346 -6.01 -3.91 2.38
CA ALA A 346 -5.71 -2.69 3.12
C ALA A 346 -6.45 -1.47 2.54
N ASP A 347 -7.21 -0.76 3.37
CA ASP A 347 -8.08 0.33 2.92
C ASP A 347 -7.39 1.70 2.86
N GLY A 348 -7.58 2.35 1.72
CA GLY A 348 -7.77 3.79 1.63
C GLY A 348 -8.44 4.19 0.32
N ARG A 349 -9.31 3.34 -0.23
CA ARG A 349 -9.62 3.08 -1.66
C ARG A 349 -8.63 2.08 -2.26
N LEU A 350 -9.07 0.81 -2.31
CA LEU A 350 -8.48 -0.33 -3.03
C LEU A 350 -7.42 0.11 -4.05
N ALA A 351 -6.16 -0.24 -3.81
CA ALA A 351 -5.12 -0.06 -4.82
C ALA A 351 -5.51 -0.79 -6.12
N ASP A 352 -6.21 -1.92 -5.99
CA ASP A 352 -6.77 -2.72 -7.08
C ASP A 352 -8.29 -2.93 -6.87
N PRO A 353 -9.14 -1.96 -7.27
CA PRO A 353 -10.58 -2.05 -7.05
C PRO A 353 -11.21 -3.21 -7.84
N SER A 354 -12.22 -3.87 -7.26
CA SER A 354 -13.01 -4.86 -8.00
C SER A 354 -13.72 -4.21 -9.19
N SER A 355 -13.85 -4.93 -10.30
CA SER A 355 -14.60 -4.42 -11.45
C SER A 355 -16.07 -4.17 -11.10
N GLU A 356 -16.75 -3.29 -11.83
CA GLU A 356 -18.17 -2.97 -11.58
C GLU A 356 -19.08 -4.19 -11.62
N ASN A 357 -18.73 -5.17 -12.45
CA ASN A 357 -19.49 -6.40 -12.71
C ASN A 357 -19.04 -7.58 -11.83
N TRP A 358 -18.06 -7.39 -10.95
CA TRP A 358 -17.60 -8.45 -10.05
C TRP A 358 -18.75 -8.92 -9.15
N LEU A 359 -19.02 -10.23 -9.16
CA LEU A 359 -20.15 -10.81 -8.41
C LEU A 359 -20.07 -10.50 -6.91
N GLY A 360 -18.86 -10.42 -6.35
CA GLY A 360 -18.64 -10.16 -4.92
C GLY A 360 -19.16 -8.80 -4.44
N ARG A 361 -19.36 -7.82 -5.34
CA ARG A 361 -19.97 -6.52 -4.99
C ARG A 361 -21.41 -6.66 -4.53
N GLY A 362 -22.11 -7.69 -5.01
CA GLY A 362 -23.46 -8.05 -4.58
C GLY A 362 -23.48 -8.96 -3.34
N SER A 363 -22.41 -9.08 -2.56
CA SER A 363 -22.40 -9.90 -1.35
C SER A 363 -23.15 -9.22 -0.19
N PHE A 364 -23.97 -9.98 0.54
CA PHE A 364 -24.57 -9.51 1.81
C PHE A 364 -23.54 -9.23 2.91
N ASN A 365 -22.33 -9.75 2.79
CA ASN A 365 -21.26 -9.49 3.75
C ASN A 365 -20.34 -8.41 3.18
N THR A 366 -20.38 -7.22 3.79
CA THR A 366 -19.66 -6.04 3.32
C THR A 366 -18.15 -6.24 3.32
N ARG A 367 -17.60 -7.14 4.16
CA ARG A 367 -16.16 -7.49 4.11
C ARG A 367 -15.74 -8.04 2.75
N ILE A 368 -16.63 -8.67 2.00
CA ILE A 368 -16.34 -9.15 0.64
C ILE A 368 -16.44 -8.01 -0.37
N SER A 369 -17.53 -7.22 -0.33
CA SER A 369 -17.73 -6.13 -1.28
C SER A 369 -16.68 -5.03 -1.13
N ASP A 370 -16.29 -4.72 0.11
CA ASP A 370 -15.42 -3.59 0.43
C ASP A 370 -13.94 -3.93 0.20
N SER A 371 -13.55 -5.19 0.46
CA SER A 371 -12.16 -5.64 0.25
C SER A 371 -11.85 -6.07 -1.18
N GLY A 372 -12.88 -6.34 -2.00
CA GLY A 372 -12.68 -6.95 -3.31
C GLY A 372 -12.23 -8.43 -3.24
N LEU A 373 -12.21 -9.06 -2.07
CA LEU A 373 -11.78 -10.45 -1.89
C LEU A 373 -12.91 -11.36 -1.42
N TRP A 374 -12.90 -12.62 -1.86
CA TRP A 374 -13.73 -13.68 -1.30
C TRP A 374 -13.18 -14.22 0.04
N ASN A 375 -12.50 -13.38 0.81
CA ASN A 375 -11.99 -13.67 2.16
C ASN A 375 -12.81 -12.88 3.19
N LEU A 376 -12.93 -13.41 4.41
CA LEU A 376 -13.62 -12.73 5.52
C LEU A 376 -12.68 -12.47 6.69
N ASP A 377 -11.87 -13.48 7.01
CA ASP A 377 -10.83 -13.40 8.01
C ASP A 377 -9.62 -12.66 7.43
N TYR A 378 -8.94 -11.89 8.29
CA TYR A 378 -7.74 -11.12 7.97
C TYR A 378 -7.92 -9.99 6.94
N VAL A 379 -9.16 -9.72 6.51
CA VAL A 379 -9.48 -8.50 5.76
C VAL A 379 -9.13 -7.29 6.62
N LEU A 380 -8.43 -6.32 6.03
CA LEU A 380 -7.88 -5.12 6.69
C LEU A 380 -6.81 -5.43 7.76
N PHE A 381 -6.19 -6.61 7.71
CA PHE A 381 -5.05 -6.91 8.56
C PHE A 381 -3.84 -6.04 8.17
N ASP A 382 -3.14 -5.49 9.16
CA ASP A 382 -1.95 -4.66 8.96
C ASP A 382 -0.77 -5.56 8.58
N HIS A 383 -0.41 -5.60 7.29
CA HIS A 383 0.65 -6.47 6.81
C HIS A 383 2.04 -5.90 7.15
N GLU A 384 2.99 -6.80 7.33
CA GLU A 384 4.41 -6.48 7.54
C GLU A 384 5.13 -6.54 6.20
N SER A 385 5.86 -5.50 5.78
CA SER A 385 6.57 -5.49 4.50
C SER A 385 7.61 -6.64 4.40
N GLU A 386 8.18 -7.07 5.52
CA GLU A 386 9.12 -8.20 5.62
C GLU A 386 8.50 -9.54 5.21
N MET A 387 7.16 -9.64 5.17
CA MET A 387 6.51 -10.85 4.65
C MET A 387 6.90 -11.13 3.20
N LEU A 388 7.24 -10.09 2.42
CA LEU A 388 7.58 -10.20 0.99
C LEU A 388 8.89 -10.95 0.77
N ASP A 389 9.87 -10.76 1.66
CA ASP A 389 11.13 -11.51 1.62
C ASP A 389 10.85 -13.02 1.75
N ARG A 390 9.93 -13.39 2.66
CA ARG A 390 9.52 -14.77 2.87
C ARG A 390 8.71 -15.31 1.70
N PHE A 391 7.78 -14.51 1.17
CA PHE A 391 6.98 -14.89 0.01
C PHE A 391 7.85 -15.17 -1.22
N GLU A 392 8.78 -14.27 -1.53
CA GLU A 392 9.74 -14.42 -2.64
C GLU A 392 10.64 -15.65 -2.48
N ALA A 393 11.11 -15.93 -1.26
CA ALA A 393 11.86 -17.14 -0.98
C ALA A 393 11.05 -18.42 -1.30
N TYR A 394 9.76 -18.44 -0.95
CA TYR A 394 8.87 -19.55 -1.29
C TYR A 394 8.50 -19.60 -2.77
N VAL A 395 8.40 -18.46 -3.47
CA VAL A 395 8.25 -18.42 -4.92
C VAL A 395 9.46 -19.10 -5.58
N ALA A 396 10.67 -18.68 -5.23
CA ALA A 396 11.91 -19.28 -5.75
C ALA A 396 11.98 -20.79 -5.45
N ALA A 397 11.63 -21.20 -4.23
CA ALA A 397 11.60 -22.61 -3.84
C ALA A 397 10.50 -23.42 -4.53
N THR A 398 9.41 -22.78 -4.98
CA THR A 398 8.32 -23.44 -5.71
C THR A 398 8.69 -23.64 -7.18
N VAL A 399 9.36 -22.65 -7.78
CA VAL A 399 9.73 -22.66 -9.21
C VAL A 399 10.96 -23.51 -9.51
N ASN A 400 11.91 -23.60 -8.58
CA ASN A 400 13.16 -24.37 -8.77
C ASN A 400 13.04 -25.86 -8.40
N LYS A 401 11.82 -26.40 -8.24
CA LYS A 401 11.58 -27.80 -7.87
C LYS A 401 11.37 -28.71 -9.08
#